data_AF-A0A1M7BHU9-F1
#
_entry.id   AF-A0A1M7BHU9-F1
#
_cell.length_a   1.000
_cell.length_b   1.000
_cell.length_c   1.000
_cell.angle_alpha   90.00
_cell.angle_beta   90.00
_cell.angle_gamma   90.00
#
_symmetry.space_group_name_H-M   'P 1'
#
loop_
_entity.id
_entity.type
_entity.pdbx_description
1 polymer ?
#
loop_
_entity_poly.entity_id
_entity_poly.type
_entity_poly.pdbx_seq_one_letter_code
_entity_poly.pdbx_strand_id
1 'polypeptide(L)'
;MRKSLFLLPLLSLSLAGLVACSNNKDDVAGGPGSITTNGLALIDGQPASYATVALRKVDYKESSADEVNALVIADSYADEKGNFKVEIPADGKYRLTVVRDGVAYSRVLTRNEFAEAGVSLKPDTVRLEPTAVLTGVVDVPEGSSTVWVGIVGTDVLVKTDESGWFALSSIPANDSLQLYFVNEDFDKSLGEKDLFVSPMESIMLDYRETAAPEDTTPEDTVEPEKLLQVLALLKDGTPATYATVALRAADAKVEDYAVQNTMVESDLRTDKNGRFEMEWPDSGNYRLTVTKDGFAYSKVYKAKDLAKLDTLRLEATASISSKVTLRTGEEFLWVGVYGLDLLVKTNNAGSYVLPSVPARDSLDIYFVMPDSAKTLYAEWKAIAEPYNTKFTNPVMVLQDFEDGIKSWYVNTDALFKGTTLTPLAKNVADGIVYDSTRKSKVFHGEYKLADDDYAWVLVGTTFEHEMNFSAIDSVVFDVKGDGNIRLSLENYINDTKSLKAATDWMPITEKWQHINVNPAELCVGNAKTETCFTSWSGVKYLVKQLHIFPQDGTEFYIDNVTIYGALF
;
A
#
# COMPACT_ATOMS: atom_id res chain seq x y z
N MET A 1 28.46 -47.85 39.15
CA MET A 1 29.15 -46.82 39.96
C MET A 1 30.27 -46.20 39.13
N ARG A 2 30.10 -44.91 38.79
CA ARG A 2 31.08 -43.81 38.59
C ARG A 2 32.55 -44.06 38.17
N LYS A 3 32.95 -43.17 37.23
CA LYS A 3 34.27 -42.58 36.85
C LYS A 3 34.99 -43.28 35.69
N SER A 4 35.03 -42.73 34.47
CA SER A 4 35.67 -41.48 33.96
C SER A 4 37.21 -41.54 34.01
N LEU A 5 37.89 -41.52 32.86
CA LEU A 5 38.80 -40.44 32.41
C LEU A 5 39.75 -40.87 31.24
N PHE A 6 39.77 -40.00 30.21
CA PHE A 6 40.93 -39.42 29.50
C PHE A 6 41.74 -40.13 28.39
N LEU A 7 41.91 -39.29 27.34
CA LEU A 7 43.13 -38.89 26.62
C LEU A 7 43.54 -39.64 25.33
N LEU A 8 43.46 -38.87 24.23
CA LEU A 8 44.21 -38.99 22.98
C LEU A 8 45.72 -39.16 23.20
N PRO A 9 46.43 -39.68 22.17
CA PRO A 9 47.39 -38.79 21.51
C PRO A 9 47.43 -38.84 19.98
N LEU A 10 47.96 -37.73 19.49
CA LEU A 10 48.39 -37.26 18.18
C LEU A 10 49.23 -38.20 17.27
N LEU A 11 49.03 -37.95 15.96
CA LEU A 11 50.00 -37.87 14.83
C LEU A 11 50.78 -39.11 14.34
N SER A 12 50.62 -39.43 13.05
CA SER A 12 51.73 -39.33 12.10
C SER A 12 51.27 -39.35 10.63
N LEU A 13 51.82 -38.39 9.89
CA LEU A 13 51.80 -38.20 8.44
C LEU A 13 52.50 -39.36 7.72
N SER A 14 52.00 -39.76 6.54
CA SER A 14 52.86 -39.95 5.37
C SER A 14 52.08 -39.83 4.07
N LEU A 15 52.75 -39.17 3.13
CA LEU A 15 52.30 -38.53 1.91
C LEU A 15 52.82 -39.35 0.72
N ALA A 16 51.96 -39.70 -0.23
CA ALA A 16 52.26 -39.93 -1.65
C ALA A 16 50.91 -40.16 -2.37
N GLY A 17 50.47 -39.40 -3.37
CA GLY A 17 51.22 -38.66 -4.36
C GLY A 17 51.03 -39.33 -5.72
N LEU A 18 49.85 -39.15 -6.34
CA LEU A 18 49.68 -39.25 -7.79
C LEU A 18 48.76 -38.13 -8.26
N VAL A 19 49.43 -37.10 -8.76
CA VAL A 19 48.89 -35.98 -9.53
C VAL A 19 48.77 -36.45 -10.98
N ALA A 20 47.58 -36.34 -11.55
CA ALA A 20 47.39 -36.21 -12.99
C ALA A 20 46.49 -34.99 -13.21
N CYS A 21 47.10 -33.93 -13.73
CA CYS A 21 46.46 -32.68 -14.09
C CYS A 21 45.61 -32.86 -15.35
N SER A 22 44.34 -32.46 -15.31
CA SER A 22 43.66 -31.90 -16.49
C SER A 22 43.40 -30.42 -16.23
N ASN A 23 44.06 -29.58 -17.02
CA ASN A 23 44.00 -28.12 -16.96
C ASN A 23 42.69 -27.60 -17.56
N ASN A 24 41.59 -27.67 -16.82
CA ASN A 24 40.45 -26.77 -17.01
C ASN A 24 40.24 -26.03 -15.70
N LYS A 25 40.83 -24.83 -15.61
CA LYS A 25 40.31 -23.79 -14.72
C LYS A 25 39.03 -23.31 -15.40
N ASP A 26 37.87 -23.75 -14.92
CA ASP A 26 36.57 -23.05 -14.99
C ASP A 26 35.38 -23.94 -14.57
N ASP A 27 35.57 -24.87 -13.62
CA ASP A 27 34.44 -25.57 -12.99
C ASP A 27 34.54 -25.45 -11.45
N VAL A 28 34.12 -24.30 -10.95
CA VAL A 28 33.63 -24.18 -9.57
C VAL A 28 32.15 -24.55 -9.62
N ALA A 29 31.79 -25.65 -8.97
CA ALA A 29 30.40 -26.07 -8.79
C ALA A 29 29.61 -24.99 -8.02
N GLY A 30 28.88 -24.15 -8.75
CA GLY A 30 27.90 -23.21 -8.22
C GLY A 30 26.55 -23.89 -8.05
N GLY A 31 26.08 -24.00 -6.81
CA GLY A 31 24.71 -24.39 -6.50
C GLY A 31 23.69 -23.32 -6.94
N PRO A 32 22.39 -23.67 -7.02
CA PRO A 32 21.35 -22.75 -7.45
C PRO A 32 21.08 -21.72 -6.35
N GLY A 33 21.47 -20.47 -6.58
CA GLY A 33 21.12 -19.34 -5.71
C GLY A 33 22.24 -18.34 -5.45
N SER A 34 23.02 -17.97 -6.47
CA SER A 34 24.15 -17.04 -6.32
C SER A 34 23.96 -15.71 -7.07
N ILE A 35 23.35 -14.75 -6.36
CA ILE A 35 23.67 -13.31 -6.24
C ILE A 35 23.97 -12.47 -7.50
N THR A 36 22.96 -11.77 -8.02
CA THR A 36 23.13 -10.54 -8.82
C THR A 36 22.14 -9.44 -8.39
N THR A 37 22.09 -9.13 -7.10
CA THR A 37 21.26 -8.05 -6.53
C THR A 37 22.17 -6.87 -6.18
N ASN A 38 21.68 -5.64 -6.38
CA ASN A 38 22.43 -4.42 -6.06
C ASN A 38 22.21 -3.97 -4.61
N GLY A 39 21.11 -4.41 -3.99
CA GLY A 39 20.79 -4.14 -2.60
C GLY A 39 19.54 -4.87 -2.11
N LEU A 40 19.36 -4.87 -0.79
CA LEU A 40 18.23 -5.39 -0.03
C LEU A 40 17.54 -4.22 0.68
N ALA A 41 16.29 -3.97 0.37
CA ALA A 41 15.47 -2.97 1.05
C ALA A 41 14.79 -3.59 2.27
N LEU A 42 14.88 -2.92 3.42
CA LEU A 42 14.26 -3.36 4.67
C LEU A 42 13.40 -2.26 5.32
N ILE A 43 12.26 -2.66 5.89
CA ILE A 43 11.43 -1.87 6.81
C ILE A 43 11.46 -2.61 8.16
N ASP A 44 11.95 -1.95 9.21
CA ASP A 44 12.05 -2.55 10.55
C ASP A 44 12.73 -3.93 10.60
N GLY A 45 13.70 -4.14 9.70
CA GLY A 45 14.45 -5.39 9.59
C GLY A 45 13.75 -6.49 8.77
N GLN A 46 12.54 -6.26 8.28
CA GLN A 46 11.83 -7.14 7.36
C GLN A 46 12.01 -6.69 5.90
N PRO A 47 12.01 -7.62 4.92
CA PRO A 47 11.99 -7.28 3.50
C PRO A 47 10.95 -6.21 3.12
N ALA A 48 11.41 -5.14 2.47
CA ALA A 48 10.55 -4.16 1.82
C ALA A 48 10.14 -4.69 0.43
N SER A 49 9.30 -5.73 0.41
CA SER A 49 8.90 -6.39 -0.83
C SER A 49 8.26 -5.40 -1.80
N TYR A 50 8.68 -5.44 -3.07
CA TYR A 50 8.15 -4.53 -4.11
C TYR A 50 8.32 -3.04 -3.79
N ALA A 51 9.37 -2.67 -3.08
CA ALA A 51 9.81 -1.28 -2.96
C ALA A 51 10.14 -0.72 -4.35
N THR A 52 9.70 0.51 -4.61
CA THR A 52 10.07 1.27 -5.80
C THR A 52 11.51 1.75 -5.66
N VAL A 53 12.30 1.59 -6.71
CA VAL A 53 13.71 2.01 -6.73
C VAL A 53 13.93 2.90 -7.93
N ALA A 54 14.53 4.07 -7.71
CA ALA A 54 15.04 4.89 -8.79
C ALA A 54 16.44 5.43 -8.50
N LEU A 55 17.14 5.73 -9.57
CA LEU A 55 18.47 6.29 -9.59
C LEU A 55 18.46 7.52 -10.50
N ARG A 56 18.71 8.68 -9.91
CA ARG A 56 18.79 9.96 -10.65
C ARG A 56 20.17 10.55 -10.51
N LYS A 57 20.61 11.36 -11.48
CA LYS A 57 21.84 12.14 -11.30
C LYS A 57 21.65 13.10 -10.13
N VAL A 58 22.73 13.40 -9.41
CA VAL A 58 22.66 14.29 -8.23
C VAL A 58 22.19 15.71 -8.57
N ASP A 59 22.31 16.13 -9.82
CA ASP A 59 21.86 17.42 -10.36
C ASP A 59 20.55 17.32 -11.17
N TYR A 60 19.86 16.18 -11.11
CA TYR A 60 18.59 15.98 -11.79
C TYR A 60 17.52 16.94 -11.28
N LYS A 61 16.78 17.53 -12.22
CA LYS A 61 15.58 18.33 -12.02
C LYS A 61 14.58 17.93 -13.10
N GLU A 62 13.30 17.99 -12.80
CA GLU A 62 12.27 17.77 -13.80
C GLU A 62 12.38 18.80 -14.92
N SER A 63 11.99 18.40 -16.13
CA SER A 63 12.16 19.21 -17.35
C SER A 63 10.85 19.63 -18.00
N SER A 64 9.71 19.16 -17.48
CA SER A 64 8.37 19.52 -17.92
C SER A 64 7.45 19.81 -16.74
N ALA A 65 6.41 20.61 -17.01
CA ALA A 65 5.36 20.99 -16.06
C ALA A 65 4.33 19.86 -15.86
N ASP A 66 4.81 18.62 -15.70
CA ASP A 66 3.98 17.48 -15.37
C ASP A 66 4.06 17.29 -13.85
N GLU A 67 2.94 17.46 -13.15
CA GLU A 67 2.94 17.29 -11.70
C GLU A 67 3.25 15.83 -11.34
N VAL A 68 4.40 15.62 -10.70
CA VAL A 68 4.86 14.31 -10.24
C VAL A 68 4.95 14.35 -8.72
N ASN A 69 3.85 13.96 -8.09
CA ASN A 69 3.75 13.78 -6.63
C ASN A 69 4.33 12.44 -6.15
N ALA A 70 4.98 11.68 -7.02
CA ALA A 70 5.69 10.46 -6.66
C ALA A 70 7.13 10.82 -6.29
N LEU A 71 7.60 10.34 -5.13
CA LEU A 71 8.99 10.54 -4.74
C LEU A 71 10.00 9.99 -5.75
N VAL A 72 9.57 8.95 -6.47
CA VAL A 72 10.32 8.28 -7.50
C VAL A 72 9.41 7.70 -8.58
N ILE A 73 9.81 7.89 -9.83
CA ILE A 73 9.35 7.10 -10.98
C ILE A 73 10.27 5.88 -11.06
N ALA A 74 9.68 4.69 -10.96
CA ALA A 74 10.43 3.44 -10.79
C ALA A 74 11.35 3.14 -11.99
N ASP A 75 12.65 3.02 -11.75
CA ASP A 75 13.56 2.37 -12.70
C ASP A 75 13.53 0.84 -12.52
N SER A 76 13.22 0.40 -11.30
CA SER A 76 13.10 -1.01 -10.94
C SER A 76 12.25 -1.18 -9.68
N TYR A 77 11.95 -2.44 -9.34
CA TYR A 77 11.25 -2.82 -8.12
C TYR A 77 12.05 -3.87 -7.37
N ALA A 78 11.92 -3.87 -6.04
CA ALA A 78 12.40 -4.97 -5.22
C ALA A 78 11.54 -6.23 -5.42
N ASP A 79 12.14 -7.41 -5.27
CA ASP A 79 11.43 -8.69 -5.28
C ASP A 79 10.67 -8.94 -3.98
N GLU A 80 10.03 -10.11 -3.86
CA GLU A 80 9.30 -10.53 -2.66
C GLU A 80 10.18 -10.61 -1.40
N LYS A 81 11.50 -10.73 -1.54
CA LYS A 81 12.49 -10.78 -0.47
C LYS A 81 13.17 -9.43 -0.26
N GLY A 82 12.69 -8.37 -0.90
CA GLY A 82 13.20 -7.01 -0.78
C GLY A 82 14.48 -6.76 -1.58
N ASN A 83 14.95 -7.71 -2.40
CA ASN A 83 16.15 -7.49 -3.20
C ASN A 83 15.82 -6.69 -4.46
N PHE A 84 16.66 -5.71 -4.81
CA PHE A 84 16.48 -4.93 -6.02
C PHE A 84 17.76 -4.85 -6.85
N LYS A 85 17.58 -4.47 -8.13
CA LYS A 85 18.65 -4.28 -9.10
C LYS A 85 18.35 -3.06 -9.94
N VAL A 86 19.31 -2.14 -10.00
CA VAL A 86 19.24 -0.92 -10.82
C VAL A 86 20.49 -0.80 -11.69
N GLU A 87 20.36 -0.28 -12.91
CA GLU A 87 21.53 -0.03 -13.75
C GLU A 87 22.26 1.22 -13.25
N ILE A 88 23.53 1.08 -12.87
CA ILE A 88 24.32 2.19 -12.34
C ILE A 88 25.35 2.57 -13.42
N PRO A 89 25.30 3.79 -13.95
CA PRO A 89 26.28 4.23 -14.94
C PRO A 89 27.71 4.21 -14.40
N ALA A 90 28.68 4.06 -15.32
CA ALA A 90 30.09 3.88 -14.96
C ALA A 90 30.71 5.09 -14.22
N ASP A 91 30.25 6.31 -14.54
CA ASP A 91 30.77 7.56 -13.98
C ASP A 91 29.65 8.45 -13.46
N GLY A 92 29.94 9.22 -12.40
CA GLY A 92 29.06 10.24 -11.84
C GLY A 92 28.62 10.00 -10.39
N LYS A 93 27.87 10.98 -9.86
CA LYS A 93 27.18 10.88 -8.58
C LYS A 93 25.69 10.79 -8.84
N TYR A 94 25.05 9.84 -8.16
CA TYR A 94 23.64 9.56 -8.35
C TYR A 94 22.94 9.52 -6.99
N ARG A 95 21.71 10.01 -6.93
CA ARG A 95 20.83 9.82 -5.78
C ARG A 95 20.08 8.52 -5.98
N LEU A 96 20.30 7.56 -5.09
CA LEU A 96 19.49 6.35 -4.98
C LEU A 96 18.33 6.66 -4.05
N THR A 97 17.12 6.47 -4.55
CA THR A 97 15.90 6.62 -3.77
C THR A 97 15.11 5.32 -3.82
N VAL A 98 14.85 4.74 -2.65
CA VAL A 98 14.08 3.51 -2.48
C VAL A 98 12.89 3.81 -1.60
N VAL A 99 11.68 3.55 -2.08
CA VAL A 99 10.45 3.94 -1.40
C VAL A 99 9.49 2.77 -1.35
N ARG A 100 8.86 2.62 -0.20
CA ARG A 100 7.81 1.63 0.02
C ARG A 100 6.88 2.21 1.06
N ASP A 101 5.58 2.29 0.76
CA ASP A 101 4.55 2.37 1.80
C ASP A 101 4.80 3.46 2.89
N GLY A 102 5.16 4.70 2.50
CA GLY A 102 5.35 5.82 3.44
C GLY A 102 6.72 5.85 4.16
N VAL A 103 7.61 4.94 3.79
CA VAL A 103 9.01 4.95 4.21
C VAL A 103 9.92 5.07 2.99
N ALA A 104 11.04 5.77 3.15
CA ALA A 104 12.01 6.01 2.10
C ALA A 104 13.44 5.87 2.61
N TYR A 105 14.32 5.49 1.70
CA TYR A 105 15.75 5.65 1.80
C TYR A 105 16.18 6.58 0.67
N SER A 106 16.99 7.59 0.97
CA SER A 106 17.63 8.43 -0.03
C SER A 106 19.09 8.64 0.33
N ARG A 107 19.97 8.52 -0.66
CA ARG A 107 21.38 8.89 -0.49
C ARG A 107 22.06 9.17 -1.82
N VAL A 108 22.98 10.12 -1.83
CA VAL A 108 23.93 10.30 -2.94
C VAL A 108 25.04 9.26 -2.85
N LEU A 109 25.25 8.52 -3.94
CA LEU A 109 26.20 7.42 -4.08
C LEU A 109 27.01 7.57 -5.37
N THR A 110 28.21 6.99 -5.36
CA THR A 110 29.05 6.77 -6.55
C THR A 110 29.07 5.28 -6.92
N ARG A 111 29.52 4.95 -8.14
CA ARG A 111 29.56 3.56 -8.64
C ARG A 111 30.24 2.58 -7.68
N ASN A 112 31.33 3.00 -7.04
CA ASN A 112 32.13 2.18 -6.12
C ASN A 112 31.44 1.91 -4.77
N GLU A 113 30.33 2.59 -4.49
CA GLU A 113 29.52 2.42 -3.28
C GLU A 113 28.34 1.48 -3.51
N PHE A 114 28.19 0.89 -4.69
CA PHE A 114 27.22 -0.17 -4.96
C PHE A 114 27.91 -1.54 -4.96
N ALA A 115 27.17 -2.57 -4.56
CA ALA A 115 27.67 -3.95 -4.62
C ALA A 115 28.00 -4.35 -6.07
N GLU A 116 29.17 -4.97 -6.27
CA GLU A 116 29.50 -5.64 -7.53
C GLU A 116 28.80 -7.00 -7.60
N ALA A 117 28.30 -7.37 -8.78
CA ALA A 117 27.65 -8.66 -8.98
C ALA A 117 28.62 -9.81 -8.62
N GLY A 118 28.24 -10.65 -7.67
CA GLY A 118 29.06 -11.77 -7.19
C GLY A 118 30.01 -11.45 -6.02
N VAL A 119 30.02 -10.22 -5.49
CA VAL A 119 30.85 -9.83 -4.34
C VAL A 119 29.96 -9.19 -3.26
N SER A 120 29.91 -9.75 -2.05
CA SER A 120 29.23 -9.09 -0.92
C SER A 120 30.23 -8.34 -0.05
N LEU A 121 29.96 -7.05 0.18
CA LEU A 121 29.88 -6.37 1.48
C LEU A 121 29.84 -4.83 1.31
N LYS A 122 28.62 -4.28 1.18
CA LYS A 122 28.11 -2.97 1.67
C LYS A 122 28.08 -1.75 0.73
N PRO A 123 26.99 -0.94 0.81
CA PRO A 123 25.76 -1.20 1.54
C PRO A 123 24.83 -2.07 0.69
N ASP A 124 24.88 -3.38 0.92
CA ASP A 124 23.95 -4.37 0.36
C ASP A 124 22.57 -4.26 1.01
N THR A 125 22.36 -3.33 1.94
CA THR A 125 21.12 -3.17 2.69
C THR A 125 20.78 -1.70 2.89
N VAL A 126 19.62 -1.30 2.37
CA VAL A 126 19.03 0.03 2.61
C VAL A 126 17.90 -0.13 3.62
N ARG A 127 17.95 0.67 4.69
CA ARG A 127 16.89 0.72 5.69
C ARG A 127 16.00 1.90 5.33
N LEU A 128 14.75 1.61 5.00
CA LEU A 128 13.78 2.65 4.71
C LEU A 128 13.27 3.19 6.04
N GLU A 129 13.18 4.51 6.13
CA GLU A 129 12.72 5.23 7.32
C GLU A 129 11.47 6.04 6.97
N PRO A 130 10.58 6.30 7.94
CA PRO A 130 9.40 7.12 7.70
C PRO A 130 9.74 8.45 7.02
N THR A 131 9.00 8.78 5.97
CA THR A 131 9.16 10.04 5.25
C THR A 131 8.71 11.23 6.11
N ALA A 132 9.16 12.41 5.73
CA ALA A 132 8.76 13.69 6.31
C ALA A 132 7.76 14.42 5.40
N VAL A 133 7.12 15.45 5.95
CA VAL A 133 6.24 16.36 5.21
C VAL A 133 6.77 17.78 5.26
N LEU A 134 6.91 18.44 4.12
CA LEU A 134 7.22 19.86 4.05
C LEU A 134 6.00 20.57 3.51
N THR A 135 5.58 21.60 4.20
CA THR A 135 4.73 22.63 3.62
C THR A 135 5.54 23.91 3.50
N GLY A 136 5.21 24.76 2.54
CA GLY A 136 5.86 26.05 2.48
C GLY A 136 5.05 27.08 1.74
N VAL A 137 5.52 28.33 1.82
CA VAL A 137 4.98 29.46 1.07
C VAL A 137 6.14 30.13 0.34
N VAL A 138 5.95 30.50 -0.92
CA VAL A 138 6.94 31.14 -1.78
C VAL A 138 6.30 32.36 -2.46
N ASP A 139 7.09 33.36 -2.83
CA ASP A 139 6.58 34.48 -3.61
C ASP A 139 6.20 34.01 -5.03
N VAL A 140 4.94 34.21 -5.41
CA VAL A 140 4.49 34.01 -6.79
C VAL A 140 4.85 35.25 -7.61
N PRO A 141 5.67 35.13 -8.67
CA PRO A 141 6.07 36.27 -9.49
C PRO A 141 4.85 37.02 -10.07
N GLU A 142 4.97 38.34 -10.20
CA GLU A 142 3.92 39.16 -10.81
C GLU A 142 3.57 38.64 -12.22
N GLY A 143 2.28 38.38 -12.44
CA GLY A 143 1.77 37.83 -13.70
C GLY A 143 1.75 36.30 -13.78
N SER A 144 2.27 35.59 -12.78
CA SER A 144 2.10 34.14 -12.62
C SER A 144 0.96 33.84 -11.67
N SER A 145 0.30 32.70 -11.87
CA SER A 145 -0.67 32.16 -10.91
C SER A 145 -0.02 31.21 -9.91
N THR A 146 1.17 30.69 -10.23
CA THR A 146 1.80 29.59 -9.48
C THR A 146 3.31 29.58 -9.62
N VAL A 147 3.96 28.79 -8.78
CA VAL A 147 5.36 28.41 -8.84
C VAL A 147 5.46 26.88 -8.76
N TRP A 148 6.43 26.30 -9.43
CA TRP A 148 6.75 24.89 -9.28
C TRP A 148 7.86 24.69 -8.25
N VAL A 149 7.68 23.71 -7.39
CA VAL A 149 8.62 23.35 -6.32
C VAL A 149 9.01 21.89 -6.46
N GLY A 150 10.31 21.63 -6.57
CA GLY A 150 10.82 20.26 -6.67
C GLY A 150 12.01 19.99 -5.77
N ILE A 151 12.43 18.72 -5.70
CA ILE A 151 13.61 18.29 -4.94
C ILE A 151 14.69 17.83 -5.92
N VAL A 152 15.90 18.38 -5.79
CA VAL A 152 17.02 18.04 -6.66
C VAL A 152 17.44 16.57 -6.43
N GLY A 153 17.57 15.84 -7.54
CA GLY A 153 17.94 14.42 -7.54
C GLY A 153 16.76 13.46 -7.32
N THR A 154 15.52 13.93 -7.29
CA THR A 154 14.33 13.07 -7.22
C THR A 154 13.32 13.46 -8.30
N ASP A 155 12.27 12.66 -8.48
CA ASP A 155 11.17 12.96 -9.42
C ASP A 155 10.09 13.87 -8.81
N VAL A 156 10.35 14.45 -7.62
CA VAL A 156 9.34 15.26 -6.91
C VAL A 156 9.21 16.62 -7.57
N LEU A 157 8.00 16.94 -7.99
CA LEU A 157 7.61 18.25 -8.51
C LEU A 157 6.14 18.54 -8.18
N VAL A 158 5.88 19.61 -7.44
CA VAL A 158 4.54 20.06 -7.07
C VAL A 158 4.31 21.50 -7.50
N LYS A 159 3.04 21.82 -7.76
CA LYS A 159 2.61 23.18 -8.08
C LYS A 159 2.17 23.89 -6.81
N THR A 160 2.50 25.17 -6.66
CA THR A 160 1.88 26.00 -5.61
C THR A 160 0.46 26.38 -5.97
N ASP A 161 -0.32 26.84 -5.00
CA ASP A 161 -1.53 27.62 -5.24
C ASP A 161 -1.21 29.09 -5.60
N GLU A 162 -2.27 29.89 -5.80
CA GLU A 162 -2.19 31.34 -6.10
C GLU A 162 -1.59 32.19 -4.96
N SER A 163 -1.59 31.66 -3.74
CA SER A 163 -0.94 32.30 -2.59
C SER A 163 0.53 31.89 -2.43
N GLY A 164 1.03 31.02 -3.31
CA GLY A 164 2.38 30.48 -3.28
C GLY A 164 2.57 29.34 -2.28
N TRP A 165 1.48 28.76 -1.77
CA TRP A 165 1.55 27.65 -0.82
C TRP A 165 1.79 26.32 -1.55
N PHE A 166 2.60 25.43 -0.96
CA PHE A 166 2.82 24.07 -1.47
C PHE A 166 2.97 23.04 -0.35
N ALA A 167 2.79 21.77 -0.69
CA ALA A 167 3.09 20.63 0.17
C ALA A 167 3.83 19.50 -0.55
N LEU A 168 4.81 18.90 0.14
CA LEU A 168 5.56 17.71 -0.22
C LEU A 168 5.37 16.68 0.90
N SER A 169 4.64 15.60 0.64
CA SER A 169 4.14 14.71 1.71
C SER A 169 4.92 13.42 1.92
N SER A 170 6.05 13.23 1.24
CA SER A 170 6.83 11.99 1.32
C SER A 170 8.34 12.19 1.26
N ILE A 171 8.85 13.31 1.77
CA ILE A 171 10.27 13.66 1.65
C ILE A 171 11.15 12.61 2.34
N PRO A 172 12.23 12.12 1.68
CA PRO A 172 13.18 11.25 2.36
C PRO A 172 13.77 11.96 3.58
N ALA A 173 13.68 11.31 4.74
CA ALA A 173 14.26 11.82 5.96
C ALA A 173 15.74 11.45 6.11
N ASN A 174 16.41 12.10 7.05
CA ASN A 174 17.81 11.84 7.42
C ASN A 174 18.81 11.97 6.28
N ASP A 175 18.51 12.83 5.31
CA ASP A 175 19.35 13.11 4.15
C ASP A 175 19.41 14.62 3.87
N SER A 176 20.51 15.05 3.25
CA SER A 176 20.66 16.42 2.79
C SER A 176 20.02 16.54 1.42
N LEU A 177 18.91 17.27 1.38
CA LEU A 177 18.13 17.54 0.19
C LEU A 177 18.26 19.02 -0.20
N GLN A 178 17.88 19.33 -1.43
CA GLN A 178 17.84 20.69 -1.92
C GLN A 178 16.54 20.89 -2.68
N LEU A 179 15.77 21.90 -2.28
CA LEU A 179 14.61 22.36 -3.02
C LEU A 179 15.04 23.27 -4.16
N TYR A 180 14.33 23.20 -5.27
CA TYR A 180 14.44 24.16 -6.35
C TYR A 180 13.06 24.73 -6.69
N PHE A 181 13.06 26.00 -7.09
CA PHE A 181 11.87 26.75 -7.46
C PHE A 181 12.00 27.19 -8.92
N VAL A 182 10.96 26.97 -9.73
CA VAL A 182 10.89 27.44 -11.12
C VAL A 182 9.53 28.07 -11.39
N ASN A 183 9.49 29.07 -12.26
CA ASN A 183 8.24 29.75 -12.61
C ASN A 183 7.25 28.84 -13.34
N GLU A 184 6.01 29.30 -13.47
CA GLU A 184 4.89 28.57 -14.10
C GLU A 184 5.24 27.96 -15.46
N ASP A 185 5.97 28.69 -16.32
CA ASP A 185 6.37 28.28 -17.67
C ASP A 185 7.63 27.41 -17.72
N PHE A 186 8.23 27.10 -16.56
CA PHE A 186 9.42 26.25 -16.44
C PHE A 186 10.71 26.79 -17.11
N ASP A 187 10.73 28.05 -17.53
CA ASP A 187 11.84 28.65 -18.28
C ASP A 187 12.80 29.47 -17.40
N LYS A 188 12.44 29.74 -16.14
CA LYS A 188 13.20 30.57 -15.20
C LYS A 188 13.29 29.92 -13.83
N SER A 189 14.53 29.74 -13.34
CA SER A 189 14.79 29.39 -11.94
C SER A 189 14.56 30.59 -11.02
N LEU A 190 13.84 30.34 -9.92
CA LEU A 190 13.53 31.31 -8.88
C LEU A 190 14.39 31.15 -7.62
N GLY A 191 15.15 30.05 -7.52
CA GLY A 191 16.13 29.84 -6.46
C GLY A 191 16.25 28.37 -6.04
N GLU A 192 17.12 28.15 -5.05
CA GLU A 192 17.35 26.86 -4.40
C GLU A 192 17.47 27.03 -2.88
N LYS A 193 17.06 26.03 -2.11
CA LYS A 193 17.15 26.03 -0.64
C LYS A 193 17.54 24.66 -0.11
N ASP A 194 18.49 24.64 0.81
CA ASP A 194 18.87 23.40 1.49
C ASP A 194 17.76 22.95 2.43
N LEU A 195 17.54 21.64 2.49
CA LEU A 195 16.52 21.00 3.30
C LEU A 195 17.11 19.79 4.02
N PHE A 196 16.89 19.73 5.33
CA PHE A 196 17.13 18.53 6.12
C PHE A 196 15.92 18.31 7.01
N VAL A 197 15.38 17.10 6.98
CA VAL A 197 14.20 16.71 7.74
C VAL A 197 14.44 15.38 8.43
N SER A 198 13.91 15.25 9.64
CA SER A 198 13.95 14.04 10.44
C SER A 198 12.76 13.13 10.08
N PRO A 199 12.82 11.83 10.39
CA PRO A 199 11.72 10.92 10.09
C PRO A 199 10.42 11.37 10.75
N MET A 200 9.33 11.38 9.98
CA MET A 200 8.01 11.88 10.39
C MET A 200 7.97 13.34 10.81
N GLU A 201 9.05 14.09 10.60
CA GLU A 201 9.02 15.53 10.81
C GLU A 201 8.05 16.14 9.82
N SER A 202 7.28 17.12 10.27
CA SER A 202 6.53 17.95 9.37
C SER A 202 6.81 19.40 9.69
N ILE A 203 7.28 20.11 8.67
CA ILE A 203 7.73 21.48 8.83
C ILE A 203 6.97 22.38 7.88
N MET A 204 6.70 23.60 8.34
CA MET A 204 6.23 24.70 7.50
C MET A 204 7.35 25.73 7.37
N LEU A 205 7.78 26.01 6.14
CA LEU A 205 8.84 26.98 5.86
C LEU A 205 8.32 28.12 4.99
N ASP A 206 8.57 29.36 5.41
CA ASP A 206 8.29 30.55 4.62
C ASP A 206 9.54 30.94 3.83
N TYR A 207 9.47 30.83 2.51
CA TYR A 207 10.56 31.10 1.58
C TYR A 207 10.46 32.47 0.91
N ARG A 208 9.42 33.25 1.24
CA ARG A 208 9.26 34.61 0.73
C ARG A 208 10.43 35.48 1.16
N GLU A 209 10.83 36.41 0.30
CA GLU A 209 11.82 37.41 0.72
C GLU A 209 11.21 38.23 1.86
N THR A 210 11.86 38.25 3.02
CA THR A 210 11.40 39.03 4.16
C THR A 210 11.44 40.51 3.82
N ALA A 211 10.33 41.06 3.32
CA ALA A 211 10.04 42.47 3.51
C ALA A 211 10.04 42.72 5.03
N ALA A 212 10.78 43.74 5.47
CA ALA A 212 10.68 44.22 6.84
C ALA A 212 9.21 44.45 7.18
N PRO A 213 8.75 44.13 8.41
CA PRO A 213 7.35 44.24 8.73
C PRO A 213 6.91 45.70 8.55
N GLU A 214 6.05 45.95 7.57
CA GLU A 214 5.30 47.19 7.53
C GLU A 214 4.26 47.13 8.66
N ASP A 215 4.43 48.05 9.59
CA ASP A 215 3.56 48.30 10.73
C ASP A 215 2.23 48.86 10.22
N THR A 216 1.34 47.97 9.78
CA THR A 216 -0.05 48.34 9.48
C THR A 216 -0.90 48.13 10.72
N THR A 217 -1.13 49.21 11.46
CA THR A 217 -2.23 49.32 12.42
C THR A 217 -3.57 49.11 11.70
N PRO A 218 -4.45 48.19 12.16
CA PRO A 218 -5.81 48.11 11.67
C PRO A 218 -6.63 49.27 12.23
N GLU A 219 -7.32 50.01 11.36
CA GLU A 219 -8.43 50.88 11.74
C GLU A 219 -9.61 50.00 12.19
N ASP A 220 -10.12 50.30 13.39
CA ASP A 220 -11.41 49.82 13.89
C ASP A 220 -12.54 50.30 12.98
N THR A 221 -13.45 49.40 12.61
CA THR A 221 -14.87 49.48 13.03
C THR A 221 -15.70 48.34 12.45
N VAL A 222 -16.30 47.56 13.35
CA VAL A 222 -17.73 47.23 13.52
C VAL A 222 -17.74 46.09 14.55
N GLU A 223 -18.43 46.23 15.68
CA GLU A 223 -18.63 45.12 16.64
C GLU A 223 -19.40 43.98 15.95
N PRO A 224 -18.84 42.76 15.85
CA PRO A 224 -19.63 41.57 15.62
C PRO A 224 -20.08 41.00 16.97
N GLU A 225 -21.17 40.23 16.97
CA GLU A 225 -21.47 39.33 18.08
C GLU A 225 -20.22 38.49 18.37
N LYS A 226 -19.67 38.62 19.59
CA LYS A 226 -18.42 37.96 19.98
C LYS A 226 -18.58 36.44 19.91
N LEU A 227 -18.13 35.80 18.81
CA LEU A 227 -18.18 34.35 18.73
C LEU A 227 -17.17 33.78 19.72
N LEU A 228 -17.39 32.52 20.10
CA LEU A 228 -16.52 31.82 21.04
C LEU A 228 -15.19 31.47 20.35
N GLN A 229 -14.08 32.04 20.83
CA GLN A 229 -12.76 31.71 20.32
C GLN A 229 -12.27 30.36 20.83
N VAL A 230 -11.95 29.46 19.90
CA VAL A 230 -11.41 28.13 20.19
C VAL A 230 -9.88 28.21 20.27
N LEU A 231 -9.28 27.57 21.28
CA LEU A 231 -7.83 27.52 21.50
C LEU A 231 -7.25 26.19 21.00
N ALA A 232 -6.40 26.23 19.98
CA ALA A 232 -5.64 25.07 19.51
C ALA A 232 -4.26 25.01 20.20
N LEU A 233 -3.96 23.86 20.80
CA LEU A 233 -2.70 23.60 21.49
C LEU A 233 -1.99 22.39 20.88
N LEU A 234 -0.66 22.42 20.86
CA LEU A 234 0.15 21.22 20.69
C LEU A 234 0.06 20.34 21.95
N LYS A 235 0.59 19.11 21.86
CA LYS A 235 0.52 18.12 22.94
C LYS A 235 1.18 18.58 24.24
N ASP A 236 2.23 19.38 24.15
CA ASP A 236 2.95 19.96 25.30
C ASP A 236 2.22 21.17 25.92
N GLY A 237 1.09 21.59 25.33
CA GLY A 237 0.30 22.73 25.78
C GLY A 237 0.74 24.07 25.21
N THR A 238 1.75 24.10 24.34
CA THR A 238 2.09 25.32 23.59
C THR A 238 0.98 25.65 22.58
N PRO A 239 0.72 26.93 22.30
CA PRO A 239 -0.24 27.30 21.27
C PRO A 239 0.16 26.81 19.89
N ALA A 240 -0.78 26.18 19.17
CA ALA A 240 -0.60 25.84 17.76
C ALA A 240 -0.83 27.09 16.92
N THR A 241 0.15 27.99 16.89
CA THR A 241 0.08 29.30 16.21
C THR A 241 0.07 29.15 14.70
N TYR A 242 -0.75 29.94 13.99
CA TYR A 242 -0.86 29.91 12.53
C TYR A 242 -1.16 28.51 11.94
N ALA A 243 -1.78 27.66 12.76
CA ALA A 243 -2.27 26.35 12.35
C ALA A 243 -3.40 26.52 11.34
N THR A 244 -3.42 25.66 10.33
CA THR A 244 -4.50 25.59 9.35
C THR A 244 -5.74 25.03 10.03
N VAL A 245 -6.90 25.66 9.80
CA VAL A 245 -8.21 25.20 10.28
C VAL A 245 -9.12 25.02 9.08
N ALA A 246 -9.83 23.90 9.05
CA ALA A 246 -10.81 23.60 8.02
C ALA A 246 -12.03 22.88 8.61
N LEU A 247 -13.20 23.18 8.05
CA LEU A 247 -14.45 22.52 8.37
C LEU A 247 -15.05 21.97 7.06
N ARG A 248 -15.24 20.66 7.01
CA ARG A 248 -15.84 19.97 5.86
C ARG A 248 -17.06 19.19 6.31
N ALA A 249 -18.05 19.00 5.42
CA ALA A 249 -19.10 18.03 5.69
C ALA A 249 -18.46 16.65 5.92
N ALA A 250 -19.00 15.87 6.87
CA ALA A 250 -18.36 14.62 7.29
C ALA A 250 -18.27 13.57 6.17
N ASP A 251 -19.13 13.68 5.15
CA ASP A 251 -19.20 12.86 3.94
C ASP A 251 -18.65 13.57 2.70
N ALA A 252 -17.99 14.72 2.87
CA ALA A 252 -17.37 15.43 1.75
C ALA A 252 -16.27 14.58 1.11
N LYS A 253 -16.23 14.58 -0.22
CA LYS A 253 -15.12 14.08 -1.03
C LYS A 253 -14.40 15.27 -1.66
N VAL A 254 -13.15 15.08 -2.05
CA VAL A 254 -12.41 16.08 -2.82
C VAL A 254 -13.11 16.28 -4.17
N GLU A 255 -13.31 17.54 -4.55
CA GLU A 255 -14.02 17.91 -5.78
C GLU A 255 -13.09 17.86 -7.01
N ASP A 256 -11.81 18.21 -6.84
CA ASP A 256 -10.80 18.23 -7.89
C ASP A 256 -9.86 17.03 -7.82
N TYR A 257 -9.86 16.21 -8.88
CA TYR A 257 -9.02 15.01 -8.98
C TYR A 257 -7.60 15.33 -9.45
N ALA A 258 -6.92 16.16 -8.67
CA ALA A 258 -5.47 16.27 -8.66
C ALA A 258 -4.93 15.50 -7.45
N VAL A 259 -3.65 15.13 -7.48
CA VAL A 259 -3.05 14.56 -6.26
C VAL A 259 -2.99 15.68 -5.22
N GLN A 260 -3.79 15.54 -4.17
CA GLN A 260 -3.83 16.45 -3.04
C GLN A 260 -3.21 15.74 -1.86
N ASN A 261 -2.02 16.18 -1.51
CA ASN A 261 -1.19 15.61 -0.46
C ASN A 261 -1.34 16.35 0.87
N THR A 262 -2.30 17.25 0.94
CA THR A 262 -2.62 18.08 2.10
C THR A 262 -3.75 17.43 2.88
N MET A 263 -3.71 17.47 4.21
CA MET A 263 -4.84 16.96 5.00
C MET A 263 -6.10 17.79 4.79
N VAL A 264 -5.97 19.12 4.74
CA VAL A 264 -7.05 20.09 4.49
C VAL A 264 -6.53 21.38 3.87
N GLU A 265 -7.31 21.97 2.97
CA GLU A 265 -7.16 23.35 2.52
C GLU A 265 -7.66 24.32 3.59
N SER A 266 -6.98 25.46 3.71
CA SER A 266 -7.23 26.40 4.81
C SER A 266 -8.50 27.20 4.60
N ASP A 267 -9.50 27.03 5.48
CA ASP A 267 -10.60 28.01 5.59
C ASP A 267 -10.13 29.25 6.34
N LEU A 268 -9.31 29.03 7.37
CA LEU A 268 -8.70 30.09 8.18
C LEU A 268 -7.45 29.57 8.90
N ARG A 269 -6.75 30.48 9.59
CA ARG A 269 -5.60 30.15 10.43
C ARG A 269 -5.76 30.64 11.85
N THR A 270 -5.17 29.92 12.79
CA THR A 270 -5.08 30.38 14.18
C THR A 270 -4.17 31.60 14.32
N ASP A 271 -4.43 32.45 15.32
CA ASP A 271 -3.61 33.61 15.62
C ASP A 271 -2.27 33.23 16.29
N LYS A 272 -1.48 34.25 16.66
CA LYS A 272 -0.21 34.09 17.39
C LYS A 272 -0.35 33.45 18.78
N ASN A 273 -1.56 33.30 19.30
CA ASN A 273 -1.88 32.63 20.55
C ASN A 273 -2.61 31.29 20.33
N GLY A 274 -2.63 30.78 19.09
CA GLY A 274 -3.30 29.53 18.74
C GLY A 274 -4.82 29.61 18.76
N ARG A 275 -5.42 30.81 18.76
CA ARG A 275 -6.87 31.01 18.80
C ARG A 275 -7.45 31.17 17.41
N PHE A 276 -8.67 30.69 17.21
CA PHE A 276 -9.44 30.98 16.00
C PHE A 276 -10.92 31.13 16.29
N GLU A 277 -11.62 31.70 15.32
CA GLU A 277 -13.04 32.01 15.37
C GLU A 277 -13.66 31.64 14.02
N MET A 278 -14.81 30.98 14.03
CA MET A 278 -15.47 30.49 12.82
C MET A 278 -16.99 30.53 13.02
N GLU A 279 -17.72 30.85 11.96
CA GLU A 279 -19.17 30.66 11.92
C GLU A 279 -19.51 29.17 11.79
N TRP A 280 -20.24 28.64 12.77
CA TRP A 280 -20.61 27.23 12.77
C TRP A 280 -21.88 26.99 11.93
N PRO A 281 -21.92 25.90 11.14
CA PRO A 281 -23.15 25.50 10.46
C PRO A 281 -24.29 25.19 11.45
N ASP A 282 -25.53 25.49 11.08
CA ASP A 282 -26.71 25.25 11.92
C ASP A 282 -27.14 23.77 11.99
N SER A 283 -26.82 22.99 10.96
CA SER A 283 -27.23 21.59 10.84
C SER A 283 -26.26 20.76 10.00
N GLY A 284 -26.23 19.44 10.24
CA GLY A 284 -25.35 18.48 9.56
C GLY A 284 -24.29 17.87 10.49
N ASN A 285 -23.47 16.98 9.90
CA ASN A 285 -22.26 16.45 10.53
C ASN A 285 -21.06 17.02 9.79
N TYR A 286 -20.07 17.52 10.53
CA TYR A 286 -18.88 18.14 9.96
C TYR A 286 -17.63 17.59 10.62
N ARG A 287 -16.59 17.40 9.82
CA ARG A 287 -15.24 17.12 10.31
C ARG A 287 -14.52 18.45 10.49
N LEU A 288 -14.17 18.77 11.73
CA LEU A 288 -13.29 19.89 12.06
C LEU A 288 -11.87 19.37 12.11
N THR A 289 -11.00 19.97 11.31
CA THR A 289 -9.60 19.61 11.20
C THR A 289 -8.72 20.82 11.47
N VAL A 290 -7.73 20.67 12.36
CA VAL A 290 -6.71 21.68 12.66
C VAL A 290 -5.34 21.04 12.54
N THR A 291 -4.46 21.59 11.70
CA THR A 291 -3.14 21.01 11.44
C THR A 291 -2.01 22.01 11.63
N LYS A 292 -0.92 21.54 12.23
CA LYS A 292 0.32 22.32 12.40
C LYS A 292 1.51 21.37 12.52
N ASP A 293 2.53 21.55 11.67
CA ASP A 293 3.86 20.91 11.79
C ASP A 293 3.80 19.40 12.12
N GLY A 294 2.94 18.66 11.42
CA GLY A 294 2.81 17.20 11.58
C GLY A 294 1.99 16.79 12.77
N PHE A 295 1.34 17.74 13.43
CA PHE A 295 0.31 17.52 14.40
C PHE A 295 -1.05 17.87 13.78
N ALA A 296 -2.06 17.11 14.14
CA ALA A 296 -3.42 17.37 13.74
C ALA A 296 -4.40 17.08 14.88
N TYR A 297 -5.48 17.85 14.89
CA TYR A 297 -6.71 17.53 15.55
C TYR A 297 -7.74 17.30 14.46
N SER A 298 -8.45 16.18 14.47
CA SER A 298 -9.54 15.95 13.53
C SER A 298 -10.63 15.15 14.21
N LYS A 299 -11.88 15.61 14.09
CA LYS A 299 -13.03 14.88 14.63
C LYS A 299 -14.33 15.28 13.95
N VAL A 300 -15.24 14.32 13.81
CA VAL A 300 -16.59 14.55 13.34
C VAL A 300 -17.49 15.04 14.49
N TYR A 301 -18.19 16.14 14.25
CA TYR A 301 -19.13 16.79 15.15
C TYR A 301 -20.49 16.94 14.49
N LYS A 302 -21.55 16.91 15.30
CA LYS A 302 -22.84 17.49 14.90
C LYS A 302 -22.71 19.01 14.99
N ALA A 303 -23.29 19.73 14.03
CA ALA A 303 -23.36 21.19 13.99
C ALA A 303 -23.57 21.85 15.37
N LYS A 304 -24.63 21.44 16.09
CA LYS A 304 -25.00 21.93 17.43
C LYS A 304 -23.94 21.75 18.54
N ASP A 305 -22.95 20.88 18.33
CA ASP A 305 -21.90 20.57 19.30
C ASP A 305 -20.61 21.36 19.02
N LEU A 306 -20.45 21.94 17.81
CA LEU A 306 -19.29 22.79 17.46
C LEU A 306 -19.23 24.06 18.31
N ALA A 307 -20.37 24.69 18.58
CA ALA A 307 -20.45 25.90 19.40
C ALA A 307 -20.01 25.72 20.87
N LYS A 308 -19.77 24.48 21.31
CA LYS A 308 -19.32 24.15 22.68
C LYS A 308 -17.80 23.94 22.76
N LEU A 309 -17.10 23.98 21.63
CA LEU A 309 -15.66 23.76 21.60
C LEU A 309 -14.93 24.95 22.22
N ASP A 310 -14.00 24.66 23.12
CA ASP A 310 -13.20 25.66 23.81
C ASP A 310 -11.70 25.46 23.53
N THR A 311 -11.23 24.21 23.60
CA THR A 311 -9.82 23.86 23.46
C THR A 311 -9.67 22.58 22.64
N LEU A 312 -8.77 22.63 21.67
CA LEU A 312 -8.35 21.50 20.85
C LEU A 312 -6.89 21.16 21.17
N ARG A 313 -6.56 19.87 21.16
CA ARG A 313 -5.19 19.38 21.35
C ARG A 313 -4.78 18.58 20.14
N LEU A 314 -3.82 19.09 19.39
CA LEU A 314 -3.28 18.42 18.23
C LEU A 314 -2.38 17.27 18.69
N GLU A 315 -2.52 16.13 18.03
CA GLU A 315 -1.66 14.96 18.19
C GLU A 315 -0.82 14.77 16.95
N ALA A 316 0.33 14.10 17.08
CA ALA A 316 1.13 13.82 15.90
C ALA A 316 0.33 12.97 14.90
N THR A 317 0.46 13.34 13.64
CA THR A 317 -0.13 12.64 12.51
C THR A 317 0.50 11.27 12.34
N ALA A 318 -0.14 10.48 11.48
CA ALA A 318 0.29 9.16 11.09
C ALA A 318 0.25 9.05 9.57
N SER A 319 0.82 7.97 9.03
CA SER A 319 0.60 7.60 7.63
C SER A 319 -0.15 6.27 7.58
N ILE A 320 -0.99 6.08 6.55
CA ILE A 320 -1.65 4.79 6.30
C ILE A 320 -1.19 4.30 4.94
N SER A 321 -0.57 3.13 4.92
CA SER A 321 -0.23 2.44 3.69
C SER A 321 -1.06 1.19 3.51
N SER A 322 -1.65 1.02 2.33
CA SER A 322 -2.44 -0.16 2.03
C SER A 322 -2.50 -0.44 0.53
N LYS A 323 -3.42 -1.32 0.14
CA LYS A 323 -3.67 -1.71 -1.23
C LYS A 323 -5.17 -1.80 -1.49
N VAL A 324 -5.56 -1.64 -2.75
CA VAL A 324 -6.89 -1.95 -3.28
C VAL A 324 -6.72 -2.85 -4.50
N THR A 325 -7.64 -3.79 -4.68
CA THR A 325 -7.60 -4.68 -5.84
C THR A 325 -8.18 -3.94 -7.05
N LEU A 326 -7.35 -3.68 -8.05
CA LEU A 326 -7.77 -3.05 -9.31
C LEU A 326 -8.53 -4.04 -10.20
N ARG A 327 -9.42 -3.55 -11.07
CA ARG A 327 -9.98 -4.34 -12.17
C ARG A 327 -8.96 -4.43 -13.30
N THR A 328 -9.10 -5.46 -14.13
CA THR A 328 -8.28 -5.60 -15.33
C THR A 328 -8.43 -4.37 -16.23
N GLY A 329 -7.31 -3.79 -16.64
CA GLY A 329 -7.26 -2.60 -17.49
C GLY A 329 -7.25 -1.27 -16.73
N GLU A 330 -7.51 -1.27 -15.43
CA GLU A 330 -7.33 -0.09 -14.60
C GLU A 330 -5.85 0.09 -14.27
N GLU A 331 -5.32 1.29 -14.53
CA GLU A 331 -3.94 1.64 -14.19
C GLU A 331 -3.81 2.19 -12.77
N PHE A 332 -4.90 2.75 -12.22
CA PHE A 332 -4.95 3.30 -10.87
C PHE A 332 -6.39 3.55 -10.41
N LEU A 333 -6.55 3.83 -9.12
CA LEU A 333 -7.72 4.46 -8.51
C LEU A 333 -7.31 5.72 -7.75
N TRP A 334 -8.27 6.61 -7.54
CA TRP A 334 -8.13 7.71 -6.58
C TRP A 334 -8.54 7.23 -5.19
N VAL A 335 -7.77 7.60 -4.18
CA VAL A 335 -7.99 7.23 -2.78
C VAL A 335 -8.06 8.49 -1.95
N GLY A 336 -9.18 8.73 -1.29
CA GLY A 336 -9.35 9.89 -0.42
C GLY A 336 -9.95 9.54 0.92
N VAL A 337 -10.01 10.53 1.81
CA VAL A 337 -10.60 10.38 3.14
C VAL A 337 -11.78 11.32 3.28
N TYR A 338 -12.92 10.81 3.73
CA TYR A 338 -14.13 11.62 3.87
C TYR A 338 -13.94 12.76 4.88
N GLY A 339 -14.35 13.96 4.48
CA GLY A 339 -14.24 15.19 5.26
C GLY A 339 -12.82 15.75 5.37
N LEU A 340 -11.86 15.23 4.58
CA LEU A 340 -10.51 15.76 4.42
C LEU A 340 -10.28 16.13 2.95
N ASP A 341 -9.33 17.04 2.70
CA ASP A 341 -8.93 17.43 1.34
C ASP A 341 -7.70 16.62 0.88
N LEU A 342 -7.68 15.34 1.29
CA LEU A 342 -6.60 14.41 1.00
C LEU A 342 -7.05 13.43 -0.09
N LEU A 343 -6.31 13.42 -1.20
CA LEU A 343 -6.58 12.58 -2.36
C LEU A 343 -5.28 12.11 -3.01
N VAL A 344 -5.03 10.81 -2.99
CA VAL A 344 -3.81 10.20 -3.56
C VAL A 344 -4.16 9.23 -4.67
N LYS A 345 -3.18 8.94 -5.52
CA LYS A 345 -3.30 7.99 -6.62
C LYS A 345 -2.71 6.64 -6.21
N THR A 346 -3.39 5.53 -6.52
CA THR A 346 -2.74 4.22 -6.40
C THR A 346 -1.69 4.04 -7.51
N ASN A 347 -0.74 3.13 -7.31
CA ASN A 347 0.04 2.59 -8.44
C ASN A 347 -0.76 1.53 -9.22
N ASN A 348 -0.13 0.95 -10.25
CA ASN A 348 -0.68 -0.12 -11.10
C ASN A 348 -0.86 -1.48 -10.41
N ALA A 349 -0.38 -1.62 -9.19
CA ALA A 349 -0.64 -2.76 -8.31
C ALA A 349 -1.69 -2.41 -7.22
N GLY A 350 -2.33 -1.25 -7.33
CA GLY A 350 -3.33 -0.76 -6.38
C GLY A 350 -2.78 -0.34 -5.01
N SER A 351 -1.46 -0.23 -4.85
CA SER A 351 -0.86 0.23 -3.58
C SER A 351 -0.96 1.75 -3.46
N TYR A 352 -1.19 2.25 -2.24
CA TYR A 352 -1.30 3.69 -1.94
C TYR A 352 -0.80 4.01 -0.54
N VAL A 353 -0.49 5.29 -0.32
CA VAL A 353 -0.14 5.85 0.98
C VAL A 353 -0.97 7.12 1.19
N LEU A 354 -1.70 7.18 2.30
CA LEU A 354 -2.31 8.41 2.80
C LEU A 354 -1.35 9.04 3.81
N PRO A 355 -0.60 10.09 3.41
CA PRO A 355 0.38 10.72 4.28
C PRO A 355 -0.30 11.62 5.31
N SER A 356 0.35 11.79 6.46
CA SER A 356 -0.01 12.78 7.48
C SER A 356 -1.51 12.87 7.76
N VAL A 357 -2.16 11.73 7.99
CA VAL A 357 -3.55 11.63 8.41
C VAL A 357 -3.70 11.80 9.93
N PRO A 358 -4.91 12.16 10.43
CA PRO A 358 -5.14 12.23 11.87
C PRO A 358 -4.92 10.86 12.55
N ALA A 359 -4.15 10.87 13.65
CA ALA A 359 -3.96 9.68 14.46
C ALA A 359 -5.13 9.46 15.43
N ARG A 360 -5.35 8.20 15.82
CA ARG A 360 -6.38 7.72 16.78
C ARG A 360 -7.83 8.02 16.42
N ASP A 361 -8.06 8.62 15.26
CA ASP A 361 -9.38 8.79 14.69
C ASP A 361 -9.69 7.65 13.72
N SER A 362 -10.99 7.32 13.61
CA SER A 362 -11.48 6.39 12.59
C SER A 362 -11.66 7.17 11.29
N LEU A 363 -10.83 6.83 10.30
CA LEU A 363 -10.86 7.45 8.98
C LEU A 363 -11.68 6.57 8.04
N ASP A 364 -12.69 7.18 7.42
CA ASP A 364 -13.47 6.59 6.35
C ASP A 364 -12.77 6.91 5.03
N ILE A 365 -12.17 5.90 4.41
CA ILE A 365 -11.40 5.99 3.18
C ILE A 365 -12.32 5.58 2.03
N TYR A 366 -12.35 6.37 0.97
CA TYR A 366 -13.08 6.06 -0.27
C TYR A 366 -12.13 5.85 -1.43
N PHE A 367 -12.57 4.99 -2.35
CA PHE A 367 -11.88 4.70 -3.61
C PHE A 367 -12.82 5.08 -4.75
N VAL A 368 -12.33 5.81 -5.74
CA VAL A 368 -13.13 6.16 -6.93
C VAL A 368 -12.34 5.95 -8.21
N MET A 369 -13.09 5.73 -9.28
CA MET A 369 -12.54 5.50 -10.61
C MET A 369 -11.85 6.74 -11.17
N PRO A 370 -10.80 6.59 -12.00
CA PRO A 370 -10.13 7.70 -12.68
C PRO A 370 -11.08 8.60 -13.48
N ASP A 371 -12.12 8.02 -14.05
CA ASP A 371 -13.05 8.65 -15.00
C ASP A 371 -14.40 9.06 -14.39
N SER A 372 -14.65 8.73 -13.12
CA SER A 372 -15.92 9.03 -12.46
C SER A 372 -15.78 9.29 -10.97
N ALA A 373 -15.89 10.57 -10.60
CA ALA A 373 -16.02 11.06 -9.23
C ALA A 373 -17.22 10.48 -8.46
N LYS A 374 -18.23 10.04 -9.21
CA LYS A 374 -19.54 9.63 -8.68
C LYS A 374 -19.65 8.14 -8.45
N THR A 375 -18.78 7.35 -9.08
CA THR A 375 -18.79 5.90 -8.95
C THR A 375 -17.83 5.49 -7.86
N LEU A 376 -18.38 5.26 -6.67
CA LEU A 376 -17.65 4.65 -5.57
C LEU A 376 -17.18 3.26 -6.00
N TYR A 377 -15.89 3.00 -5.88
CA TYR A 377 -15.27 1.71 -6.15
C TYR A 377 -15.34 0.82 -4.92
N ALA A 378 -14.81 1.31 -3.79
CA ALA A 378 -14.79 0.63 -2.51
C ALA A 378 -14.75 1.65 -1.37
N GLU A 379 -14.96 1.17 -0.15
CA GLU A 379 -14.77 1.94 1.09
C GLU A 379 -14.03 1.11 2.13
N TRP A 380 -13.28 1.79 3.00
CA TRP A 380 -12.51 1.17 4.05
C TRP A 380 -12.51 2.03 5.32
N LYS A 381 -12.40 1.40 6.50
CA LYS A 381 -12.13 2.10 7.78
C LYS A 381 -10.76 1.79 8.37
N ALA A 382 -9.98 2.82 8.68
CA ALA A 382 -8.66 2.66 9.28
C ALA A 382 -8.43 3.63 10.44
N ILE A 383 -7.65 3.18 11.42
CA ILE A 383 -7.19 3.97 12.58
C ILE A 383 -5.69 3.78 12.68
N ALA A 384 -4.90 4.85 12.73
CA ALA A 384 -3.45 4.79 12.88
C ALA A 384 -2.99 5.40 14.20
N GLU A 385 -1.87 4.91 14.74
CA GLU A 385 -1.26 5.46 15.96
C GLU A 385 -0.33 6.64 15.61
N PRO A 386 -0.19 7.62 16.52
CA PRO A 386 0.63 8.81 16.27
C PRO A 386 2.11 8.43 16.11
N TYR A 387 2.83 9.17 15.28
CA TYR A 387 4.23 8.89 14.94
C TYR A 387 4.46 7.47 14.39
N ASN A 388 3.49 6.93 13.65
CA ASN A 388 3.65 5.64 12.99
C ASN A 388 3.14 5.66 11.54
N THR A 389 3.67 4.76 10.73
CA THR A 389 3.06 4.33 9.49
C THR A 389 2.31 3.04 9.72
N LYS A 390 0.99 3.07 9.58
CA LYS A 390 0.17 1.86 9.66
C LYS A 390 0.16 1.17 8.30
N PHE A 391 0.74 -0.02 8.27
CA PHE A 391 0.60 -0.94 7.14
C PHE A 391 -0.68 -1.75 7.36
N THR A 392 -1.69 -1.52 6.52
CA THR A 392 -2.92 -2.32 6.51
C THR A 392 -2.89 -3.30 5.35
N ASN A 393 -3.15 -4.58 5.67
CA ASN A 393 -3.41 -5.59 4.66
C ASN A 393 -4.92 -5.84 4.59
N PRO A 394 -5.57 -5.57 3.44
CA PRO A 394 -7.01 -5.78 3.32
C PRO A 394 -7.43 -7.21 3.59
N VAL A 395 -8.67 -7.38 4.05
CA VAL A 395 -9.28 -8.69 4.20
C VAL A 395 -10.68 -8.63 3.61
N MET A 396 -10.96 -9.52 2.67
CA MET A 396 -12.27 -9.67 2.05
C MET A 396 -12.84 -11.04 2.37
N VAL A 397 -13.92 -11.07 3.16
CA VAL A 397 -14.68 -12.30 3.40
C VAL A 397 -15.61 -12.51 2.21
N LEU A 398 -15.33 -13.53 1.39
CA LEU A 398 -16.18 -13.89 0.27
C LEU A 398 -17.43 -14.62 0.73
N GLN A 399 -17.29 -15.48 1.76
CA GLN A 399 -18.41 -16.22 2.31
C GLN A 399 -18.12 -16.86 3.68
N ASP A 400 -19.02 -16.63 4.64
CA ASP A 400 -19.08 -17.27 5.97
C ASP A 400 -20.40 -18.03 6.22
N PHE A 401 -21.33 -18.02 5.25
CA PHE A 401 -22.62 -18.70 5.27
C PHE A 401 -23.59 -18.33 6.41
N GLU A 402 -23.23 -17.44 7.33
CA GLU A 402 -24.05 -17.06 8.49
C GLU A 402 -25.32 -16.32 8.06
N ASP A 403 -25.18 -15.43 7.07
CA ASP A 403 -26.26 -14.62 6.49
C ASP A 403 -26.80 -15.20 5.17
N GLY A 404 -26.55 -16.49 4.91
CA GLY A 404 -27.00 -17.17 3.69
C GLY A 404 -25.96 -17.13 2.57
N ILE A 405 -26.41 -16.99 1.31
CA ILE A 405 -25.54 -17.09 0.14
C ILE A 405 -25.46 -15.80 -0.68
N LYS A 406 -24.23 -15.41 -1.05
CA LYS A 406 -23.96 -14.22 -1.85
C LYS A 406 -23.11 -14.56 -3.09
N SER A 407 -23.75 -14.73 -4.24
CA SER A 407 -23.07 -14.98 -5.54
C SER A 407 -22.26 -16.28 -5.65
N TRP A 408 -22.45 -17.23 -4.72
CA TRP A 408 -21.85 -18.56 -4.80
C TRP A 408 -22.74 -19.54 -5.57
N TYR A 409 -22.11 -20.43 -6.32
CA TYR A 409 -22.75 -21.49 -7.10
C TYR A 409 -22.02 -22.81 -6.91
N VAL A 410 -22.72 -23.89 -7.25
CA VAL A 410 -22.14 -25.21 -7.43
C VAL A 410 -22.37 -25.66 -8.86
N ASN A 411 -21.45 -26.45 -9.38
CA ASN A 411 -21.57 -27.00 -10.72
C ASN A 411 -20.93 -28.38 -10.79
N THR A 412 -21.31 -29.15 -11.79
CA THR A 412 -20.75 -30.46 -12.08
C THR A 412 -20.34 -30.50 -13.55
N ASP A 413 -19.52 -31.46 -13.94
CA ASP A 413 -19.15 -31.62 -15.34
C ASP A 413 -20.37 -31.69 -16.26
N ALA A 414 -20.29 -31.00 -17.40
CA ALA A 414 -21.36 -30.94 -18.39
C ALA A 414 -21.49 -32.24 -19.21
N LEU A 415 -20.63 -33.23 -18.97
CA LEU A 415 -20.69 -34.51 -19.67
C LEU A 415 -21.78 -35.42 -19.05
N PHE A 416 -22.27 -35.09 -17.84
CA PHE A 416 -23.35 -35.79 -17.13
C PHE A 416 -23.16 -37.32 -17.11
N LYS A 417 -21.91 -37.80 -17.06
CA LYS A 417 -21.55 -39.23 -17.10
C LYS A 417 -21.74 -39.93 -15.74
N GLY A 418 -22.69 -39.47 -14.94
CA GLY A 418 -22.96 -40.00 -13.60
C GLY A 418 -22.31 -39.23 -12.45
N THR A 419 -21.67 -38.09 -12.73
CA THR A 419 -21.25 -37.14 -11.69
C THR A 419 -22.47 -36.49 -11.04
N THR A 420 -22.50 -36.44 -9.71
CA THR A 420 -23.58 -35.82 -8.94
C THR A 420 -23.04 -35.00 -7.79
N LEU A 421 -23.77 -33.94 -7.42
CA LEU A 421 -23.55 -33.16 -6.22
C LEU A 421 -24.93 -32.90 -5.58
N THR A 422 -25.06 -33.20 -4.29
CA THR A 422 -26.27 -33.00 -3.49
C THR A 422 -25.93 -32.07 -2.32
N PRO A 423 -26.65 -30.96 -2.16
CA PRO A 423 -27.77 -30.53 -3.00
C PRO A 423 -27.33 -30.08 -4.40
N LEU A 424 -28.21 -30.34 -5.37
CA LEU A 424 -27.99 -30.01 -6.78
C LEU A 424 -27.99 -28.50 -7.01
N ALA A 425 -27.31 -28.07 -8.08
CA ALA A 425 -27.08 -26.70 -8.54
C ALA A 425 -28.30 -25.75 -8.65
N LYS A 426 -29.52 -26.21 -8.39
CA LYS A 426 -30.71 -25.34 -8.41
C LYS A 426 -30.71 -24.30 -7.29
N ASN A 427 -30.09 -24.59 -6.15
CA ASN A 427 -29.96 -23.62 -5.07
C ASN A 427 -28.82 -24.01 -4.11
N VAL A 428 -27.68 -23.32 -4.16
CA VAL A 428 -26.57 -23.59 -3.23
C VAL A 428 -26.96 -23.33 -1.77
N ALA A 429 -27.98 -22.50 -1.53
CA ALA A 429 -28.50 -22.29 -0.19
C ALA A 429 -29.03 -23.58 0.46
N ASP A 430 -29.43 -24.57 -0.33
CA ASP A 430 -29.89 -25.87 0.19
C ASP A 430 -28.75 -26.64 0.86
N GLY A 431 -27.50 -26.33 0.53
CA GLY A 431 -26.30 -26.93 1.12
C GLY A 431 -25.87 -26.24 2.41
N ILE A 432 -26.52 -25.14 2.80
CA ILE A 432 -26.18 -24.42 4.03
C ILE A 432 -26.80 -25.17 5.22
N VAL A 433 -25.95 -25.76 6.04
CA VAL A 433 -26.34 -26.54 7.22
C VAL A 433 -25.62 -26.01 8.46
N TYR A 434 -26.23 -26.16 9.63
CA TYR A 434 -25.55 -25.87 10.89
C TYR A 434 -24.66 -27.05 11.28
N ASP A 435 -23.34 -26.84 11.34
CA ASP A 435 -22.40 -27.86 11.77
C ASP A 435 -22.11 -27.73 13.27
N SER A 436 -22.50 -28.75 14.03
CA SER A 436 -22.33 -28.74 15.49
C SER A 436 -20.87 -28.74 15.96
N THR A 437 -19.94 -29.23 15.13
CA THR A 437 -18.51 -29.30 15.48
C THR A 437 -17.81 -27.95 15.28
N ARG A 438 -18.22 -27.17 14.28
CA ARG A 438 -17.79 -25.79 14.02
C ARG A 438 -18.55 -24.76 14.86
N LYS A 439 -19.81 -25.06 15.18
CA LYS A 439 -20.79 -24.16 15.79
C LYS A 439 -21.11 -22.94 14.93
N SER A 440 -21.15 -23.15 13.61
CA SER A 440 -21.48 -22.15 12.58
C SER A 440 -22.37 -22.78 11.51
N LYS A 441 -22.96 -21.94 10.65
CA LYS A 441 -23.51 -22.39 9.37
C LYS A 441 -22.36 -22.59 8.39
N VAL A 442 -22.43 -23.66 7.61
CA VAL A 442 -21.39 -24.03 6.64
C VAL A 442 -22.05 -24.53 5.36
N PHE A 443 -21.31 -24.52 4.25
CA PHE A 443 -21.75 -25.27 3.09
C PHE A 443 -21.38 -26.74 3.24
N HIS A 444 -22.31 -27.65 2.95
CA HIS A 444 -22.13 -29.09 2.89
C HIS A 444 -22.57 -29.61 1.53
N GLY A 445 -21.72 -30.41 0.88
CA GLY A 445 -22.03 -31.11 -0.36
C GLY A 445 -21.63 -32.58 -0.32
N GLU A 446 -22.57 -33.45 -0.66
CA GLU A 446 -22.33 -34.87 -0.95
C GLU A 446 -22.12 -35.05 -2.45
N TYR A 447 -21.07 -35.72 -2.88
CA TYR A 447 -20.75 -35.85 -4.29
C TYR A 447 -20.35 -37.25 -4.71
N LYS A 448 -20.45 -37.49 -6.01
CA LYS A 448 -19.94 -38.68 -6.68
C LYS A 448 -19.36 -38.24 -8.01
N LEU A 449 -18.10 -38.58 -8.28
CA LEU A 449 -17.49 -38.35 -9.59
C LEU A 449 -17.77 -39.56 -10.50
N ALA A 450 -17.99 -39.28 -11.79
CA ALA A 450 -17.98 -40.32 -12.81
C ALA A 450 -16.58 -40.95 -12.92
N ASP A 451 -16.52 -42.18 -13.43
CA ASP A 451 -15.26 -42.86 -13.78
C ASP A 451 -14.71 -42.27 -15.10
N ASP A 452 -14.25 -41.02 -15.04
CA ASP A 452 -13.75 -40.24 -16.17
C ASP A 452 -12.71 -39.23 -15.67
N ASP A 453 -11.56 -39.14 -16.34
CA ASP A 453 -10.46 -38.23 -15.98
C ASP A 453 -10.84 -36.73 -16.03
N TYR A 454 -11.98 -36.39 -16.67
CA TYR A 454 -12.52 -35.04 -16.75
C TYR A 454 -13.76 -34.84 -15.87
N ALA A 455 -14.12 -35.80 -15.02
CA ALA A 455 -15.21 -35.64 -14.07
C ALA A 455 -14.82 -34.62 -12.99
N TRP A 456 -15.70 -33.66 -12.71
CA TRP A 456 -15.48 -32.68 -11.66
C TRP A 456 -16.80 -32.23 -11.05
N VAL A 457 -16.72 -31.84 -9.78
CA VAL A 457 -17.70 -30.98 -9.13
C VAL A 457 -16.97 -29.77 -8.58
N LEU A 458 -17.66 -28.66 -8.44
CA LEU A 458 -17.10 -27.45 -7.84
C LEU A 458 -18.14 -26.73 -7.00
N VAL A 459 -17.62 -25.97 -6.04
CA VAL A 459 -18.31 -24.85 -5.40
C VAL A 459 -17.43 -23.62 -5.54
N GLY A 460 -18.03 -22.46 -5.78
CA GLY A 460 -17.24 -21.26 -5.99
C GLY A 460 -18.08 -20.02 -6.23
N THR A 461 -17.40 -18.96 -6.65
CA THR A 461 -18.00 -17.67 -6.95
C THR A 461 -17.39 -17.06 -8.20
N THR A 462 -18.10 -16.10 -8.79
CA THR A 462 -17.64 -15.31 -9.94
C THR A 462 -17.62 -13.84 -9.54
N PHE A 463 -16.55 -13.14 -9.87
CA PHE A 463 -16.42 -11.70 -9.69
C PHE A 463 -17.16 -10.95 -10.81
N GLU A 464 -17.77 -9.81 -10.49
CA GLU A 464 -18.49 -9.00 -11.48
C GLU A 464 -17.56 -8.49 -12.60
N HIS A 465 -16.28 -8.25 -12.28
CA HIS A 465 -15.22 -7.84 -13.20
C HIS A 465 -14.06 -8.84 -13.17
N GLU A 466 -13.16 -8.77 -14.15
CA GLU A 466 -11.86 -9.42 -14.06
C GLU A 466 -11.00 -8.62 -13.06
N MET A 467 -10.34 -9.33 -12.14
CA MET A 467 -9.65 -8.73 -11.01
C MET A 467 -8.13 -8.91 -11.12
N ASN A 468 -7.39 -7.87 -10.77
CA ASN A 468 -5.94 -7.91 -10.65
C ASN A 468 -5.55 -8.39 -9.24
N PHE A 469 -5.39 -9.70 -9.10
CA PHE A 469 -4.95 -10.34 -7.87
C PHE A 469 -3.42 -10.46 -7.74
N SER A 470 -2.64 -9.77 -8.58
CA SER A 470 -1.17 -9.88 -8.56
C SER A 470 -0.50 -9.56 -7.21
N ALA A 471 -1.21 -8.85 -6.33
CA ALA A 471 -0.72 -8.40 -5.03
C ALA A 471 -1.45 -9.03 -3.82
N ILE A 472 -2.32 -10.04 -4.02
CA ILE A 472 -2.96 -10.74 -2.90
C ILE A 472 -1.91 -11.51 -2.07
N ASP A 473 -2.18 -11.65 -0.78
CA ASP A 473 -1.33 -12.40 0.15
C ASP A 473 -1.71 -13.89 0.13
N SER A 474 -2.99 -14.18 0.37
CA SER A 474 -3.48 -15.55 0.39
C SER A 474 -4.99 -15.67 0.24
N VAL A 475 -5.43 -16.88 -0.08
CA VAL A 475 -6.82 -17.32 0.08
C VAL A 475 -6.88 -18.32 1.21
N VAL A 476 -7.76 -18.09 2.16
CA VAL A 476 -7.93 -18.88 3.37
C VAL A 476 -9.36 -19.40 3.45
N PHE A 477 -9.52 -20.64 3.86
CA PHE A 477 -10.84 -21.22 4.11
C PHE A 477 -10.74 -22.39 5.09
N ASP A 478 -11.87 -22.70 5.73
CA ASP A 478 -12.00 -23.87 6.58
C ASP A 478 -12.70 -24.99 5.82
N VAL A 479 -12.21 -26.22 5.98
CA VAL A 479 -12.72 -27.38 5.25
C VAL A 479 -12.71 -28.65 6.12
N LYS A 480 -13.63 -29.57 5.86
CA LYS A 480 -13.56 -30.98 6.30
C LYS A 480 -14.26 -31.89 5.29
N GLY A 481 -14.01 -33.19 5.32
CA GLY A 481 -14.59 -34.19 4.42
C GLY A 481 -13.78 -35.47 4.40
N ASP A 482 -13.94 -36.29 3.37
CA ASP A 482 -13.34 -37.64 3.30
C ASP A 482 -12.43 -37.87 2.07
N GLY A 483 -12.17 -36.83 1.28
CA GLY A 483 -11.39 -36.90 0.04
C GLY A 483 -10.24 -35.89 -0.04
N ASN A 484 -10.05 -35.33 -1.23
CA ASN A 484 -9.08 -34.28 -1.53
C ASN A 484 -9.80 -33.03 -2.05
N ILE A 485 -9.12 -31.88 -2.00
CA ILE A 485 -9.62 -30.60 -2.50
C ILE A 485 -8.51 -29.85 -3.25
N ARG A 486 -8.91 -29.03 -4.22
CA ARG A 486 -8.06 -28.06 -4.89
C ARG A 486 -8.73 -26.69 -4.90
N LEU A 487 -7.96 -25.64 -4.61
CA LEU A 487 -8.36 -24.25 -4.86
C LEU A 487 -7.88 -23.84 -6.25
N SER A 488 -8.69 -23.09 -6.98
CA SER A 488 -8.40 -22.60 -8.32
C SER A 488 -8.83 -21.15 -8.49
N LEU A 489 -7.94 -20.33 -9.05
CA LEU A 489 -8.23 -18.98 -9.54
C LEU A 489 -8.19 -19.01 -11.06
N GLU A 490 -9.26 -18.52 -11.69
CA GLU A 490 -9.48 -18.74 -13.12
C GLU A 490 -9.94 -17.47 -13.84
N ASN A 491 -9.66 -17.42 -15.13
CA ASN A 491 -10.40 -16.61 -16.11
C ASN A 491 -11.06 -17.54 -17.13
N TYR A 492 -12.03 -18.32 -16.66
CA TYR A 492 -12.75 -19.25 -17.53
C TYR A 492 -13.78 -18.47 -18.35
N ILE A 493 -13.62 -18.47 -19.68
CA ILE A 493 -14.59 -17.92 -20.64
C ILE A 493 -15.23 -19.08 -21.41
N ASN A 494 -14.40 -19.94 -22.00
CA ASN A 494 -14.81 -21.17 -22.66
C ASN A 494 -13.64 -22.18 -22.72
N ASP A 495 -13.89 -23.34 -23.31
CA ASP A 495 -12.94 -24.46 -23.48
C ASP A 495 -11.66 -24.09 -24.25
N THR A 496 -11.68 -23.05 -25.09
CA THR A 496 -10.52 -22.56 -25.85
C THR A 496 -9.87 -21.30 -25.26
N LYS A 497 -10.54 -20.65 -24.31
CA LYS A 497 -10.13 -19.40 -23.66
C LYS A 497 -10.37 -19.52 -22.17
N SER A 498 -9.45 -20.20 -21.52
CA SER A 498 -9.43 -20.37 -20.07
C SER A 498 -8.01 -20.18 -19.60
N LEU A 499 -7.80 -19.39 -18.55
CA LEU A 499 -6.55 -19.37 -17.80
C LEU A 499 -6.83 -19.86 -16.39
N LYS A 500 -5.91 -20.63 -15.82
CA LYS A 500 -6.07 -21.27 -14.54
C LYS A 500 -4.75 -21.24 -13.79
N ALA A 501 -4.82 -20.97 -12.49
CA ALA A 501 -3.79 -21.32 -11.54
C ALA A 501 -4.46 -21.96 -10.33
N ALA A 502 -4.03 -23.16 -9.98
CA ALA A 502 -4.65 -23.96 -8.94
C ALA A 502 -3.60 -24.66 -8.08
N THR A 503 -3.99 -25.05 -6.87
CA THR A 503 -3.14 -25.85 -5.99
C THR A 503 -2.99 -27.29 -6.51
N ASP A 504 -1.98 -27.99 -6.00
CA ASP A 504 -2.05 -29.45 -5.97
C ASP A 504 -3.25 -29.93 -5.13
N TRP A 505 -3.60 -31.20 -5.27
CA TRP A 505 -4.67 -31.82 -4.48
C TRP A 505 -4.25 -31.93 -3.02
N MET A 506 -5.07 -31.38 -2.13
CA MET A 506 -4.86 -31.33 -0.70
C MET A 506 -5.80 -32.32 0.00
N PRO A 507 -5.29 -33.28 0.78
CA PRO A 507 -6.14 -34.22 1.51
C PRO A 507 -6.91 -33.53 2.63
N ILE A 508 -8.19 -33.86 2.76
CA ILE A 508 -9.06 -33.43 3.85
C ILE A 508 -9.51 -34.61 4.71
N THR A 509 -9.94 -34.29 5.93
CA THR A 509 -10.37 -35.26 6.93
C THR A 509 -11.69 -34.85 7.56
N GLU A 510 -12.33 -35.74 8.31
CA GLU A 510 -13.58 -35.46 9.03
C GLU A 510 -13.43 -34.35 10.09
N LYS A 511 -12.20 -33.91 10.39
CA LYS A 511 -11.91 -32.80 11.29
C LYS A 511 -11.72 -31.51 10.49
N TRP A 512 -12.24 -30.41 11.03
CA TRP A 512 -12.00 -29.08 10.49
C TRP A 512 -10.51 -28.77 10.37
N GLN A 513 -10.09 -28.46 9.15
CA GLN A 513 -8.77 -27.99 8.79
C GLN A 513 -8.89 -26.56 8.30
N HIS A 514 -7.91 -25.75 8.71
CA HIS A 514 -7.75 -24.40 8.24
C HIS A 514 -6.71 -24.40 7.14
N ILE A 515 -7.12 -24.06 5.91
CA ILE A 515 -6.25 -24.07 4.73
C ILE A 515 -5.89 -22.63 4.39
N ASN A 516 -4.60 -22.41 4.14
CA ASN A 516 -4.05 -21.12 3.71
C ASN A 516 -3.26 -21.37 2.43
N VAL A 517 -3.71 -20.78 1.32
CA VAL A 517 -3.09 -20.91 0.01
C VAL A 517 -2.46 -19.58 -0.38
N ASN A 518 -1.14 -19.56 -0.47
CA ASN A 518 -0.38 -18.44 -1.03
C ASN A 518 -0.31 -18.54 -2.56
N PRO A 519 -0.23 -17.43 -3.31
CA PRO A 519 0.00 -17.45 -4.76
C PRO A 519 1.15 -18.35 -5.25
N ALA A 520 2.21 -18.51 -4.44
CA ALA A 520 3.32 -19.42 -4.75
C ALA A 520 2.93 -20.90 -4.83
N GLU A 521 1.79 -21.29 -4.25
CA GLU A 521 1.25 -22.66 -4.22
C GLU A 521 0.31 -22.94 -5.40
N LEU A 522 0.00 -21.94 -6.23
CA LEU A 522 -0.88 -22.07 -7.40
C LEU A 522 -0.11 -22.62 -8.61
N CYS A 523 0.31 -23.89 -8.48
CA CYS A 523 1.23 -24.57 -9.39
C CYS A 523 0.60 -25.14 -10.66
N VAL A 524 -0.69 -25.47 -10.60
CA VAL A 524 -1.39 -26.21 -11.65
C VAL A 524 -2.06 -25.23 -12.61
N GLY A 525 -1.59 -25.18 -13.85
CA GLY A 525 -2.20 -24.41 -14.92
C GLY A 525 -2.88 -25.27 -15.98
N ASN A 526 -2.88 -24.81 -17.24
CA ASN A 526 -3.56 -25.50 -18.33
C ASN A 526 -2.68 -26.57 -18.99
N ALA A 527 -1.37 -26.43 -18.90
CA ALA A 527 -0.44 -27.41 -19.45
C ALA A 527 0.11 -28.32 -18.34
N LYS A 528 0.36 -29.60 -18.69
CA LYS A 528 0.78 -30.65 -17.76
C LYS A 528 2.14 -30.42 -17.08
N THR A 529 2.90 -29.39 -17.47
CA THR A 529 4.29 -29.16 -17.03
C THR A 529 4.60 -27.70 -16.71
N GLU A 530 3.61 -26.91 -16.29
CA GLU A 530 3.84 -25.51 -15.91
C GLU A 530 4.46 -25.40 -14.51
N THR A 531 5.34 -24.42 -14.31
CA THR A 531 5.84 -24.05 -12.97
C THR A 531 4.82 -23.16 -12.28
N CYS A 532 4.82 -23.11 -10.95
CA CYS A 532 3.90 -22.24 -10.20
C CYS A 532 4.00 -20.77 -10.58
N PHE A 533 5.22 -20.31 -10.85
CA PHE A 533 5.42 -18.97 -11.37
C PHE A 533 4.72 -18.76 -12.72
N THR A 534 4.75 -19.74 -13.62
CA THR A 534 4.13 -19.65 -14.96
C THR A 534 2.60 -19.65 -14.84
N SER A 535 2.04 -20.59 -14.10
CA SER A 535 0.59 -20.73 -13.87
C SER A 535 0.01 -19.45 -13.24
N TRP A 536 0.60 -19.01 -12.12
CA TRP A 536 0.15 -17.80 -11.44
C TRP A 536 0.33 -16.54 -12.29
N SER A 537 1.51 -16.36 -12.91
CA SER A 537 1.78 -15.18 -13.74
C SER A 537 0.84 -15.07 -14.94
N GLY A 538 0.32 -16.19 -15.44
CA GLY A 538 -0.66 -16.22 -16.52
C GLY A 538 -2.03 -15.68 -16.11
N VAL A 539 -2.49 -15.95 -14.88
CA VAL A 539 -3.88 -15.64 -14.47
C VAL A 539 -4.03 -14.41 -13.57
N LYS A 540 -2.98 -14.01 -12.85
CA LYS A 540 -3.08 -13.04 -11.74
C LYS A 540 -3.67 -11.67 -12.08
N TYR A 541 -3.65 -11.27 -13.34
CA TYR A 541 -4.20 -9.99 -13.80
C TYR A 541 -5.64 -10.08 -14.32
N LEU A 542 -6.23 -11.27 -14.35
CA LEU A 542 -7.45 -11.59 -15.09
C LEU A 542 -8.43 -12.45 -14.27
N VAL A 543 -8.27 -12.52 -12.95
CA VAL A 543 -9.04 -13.47 -12.13
C VAL A 543 -10.52 -13.11 -12.16
N LYS A 544 -11.35 -14.03 -12.66
CA LYS A 544 -12.79 -13.88 -12.81
C LYS A 544 -13.57 -14.85 -11.93
N GLN A 545 -12.99 -15.99 -11.60
CA GLN A 545 -13.62 -16.99 -10.73
C GLN A 545 -12.66 -17.49 -9.65
N LEU A 546 -13.25 -17.85 -8.52
CA LEU A 546 -12.62 -18.66 -7.47
C LEU A 546 -13.43 -19.93 -7.33
N HIS A 547 -12.78 -21.08 -7.52
CA HIS A 547 -13.39 -22.39 -7.41
C HIS A 547 -12.66 -23.27 -6.42
N ILE A 548 -13.44 -24.09 -5.72
CA ILE A 548 -12.96 -25.20 -4.89
C ILE A 548 -13.51 -26.49 -5.49
N PHE A 549 -12.61 -27.40 -5.86
CA PHE A 549 -12.93 -28.70 -6.44
C PHE A 549 -12.64 -29.78 -5.40
N PRO A 550 -13.59 -30.66 -5.06
CA PRO A 550 -13.32 -31.89 -4.31
C PRO A 550 -13.13 -33.09 -5.26
N GLN A 551 -12.38 -34.11 -4.82
CA GLN A 551 -12.23 -35.40 -5.50
C GLN A 551 -11.93 -36.53 -4.51
N ASP A 552 -11.96 -37.78 -4.99
CA ASP A 552 -11.56 -38.98 -4.23
C ASP A 552 -12.26 -39.18 -2.86
N GLY A 553 -13.48 -38.68 -2.73
CA GLY A 553 -14.31 -38.81 -1.52
C GLY A 553 -15.81 -38.82 -1.86
N THR A 554 -16.63 -38.61 -0.85
CA THR A 554 -18.09 -38.61 -0.94
C THR A 554 -18.75 -37.37 -0.34
N GLU A 555 -18.07 -36.62 0.53
CA GLU A 555 -18.60 -35.38 1.10
C GLU A 555 -17.52 -34.33 1.39
N PHE A 556 -17.93 -33.06 1.46
CA PHE A 556 -17.09 -31.96 1.90
C PHE A 556 -17.92 -30.85 2.54
N TYR A 557 -17.28 -30.11 3.44
CA TYR A 557 -17.82 -28.93 4.10
C TYR A 557 -16.85 -27.78 3.92
N ILE A 558 -17.35 -26.57 3.68
CA ILE A 558 -16.54 -25.35 3.52
C ILE A 558 -17.15 -24.21 4.33
N ASP A 559 -16.28 -23.39 4.92
CA ASP A 559 -16.63 -22.19 5.67
C ASP A 559 -15.52 -21.11 5.60
N ASN A 560 -15.84 -19.87 5.98
CA ASN A 560 -14.93 -18.72 6.14
C ASN A 560 -13.97 -18.48 4.96
N VAL A 561 -14.47 -18.52 3.73
CA VAL A 561 -13.67 -18.26 2.54
C VAL A 561 -13.29 -16.79 2.49
N THR A 562 -12.00 -16.51 2.62
CA THR A 562 -11.45 -15.17 2.85
C THR A 562 -10.25 -14.94 1.94
N ILE A 563 -10.14 -13.75 1.35
CA ILE A 563 -8.95 -13.30 0.63
C ILE A 563 -8.23 -12.25 1.47
N TYR A 564 -6.94 -12.48 1.72
CA TYR A 564 -6.04 -11.52 2.35
C TYR A 564 -5.27 -10.74 1.27
N GLY A 565 -5.10 -9.44 1.48
CA GLY A 565 -4.50 -8.52 0.51
C GLY A 565 -5.43 -8.08 -0.61
N ALA A 566 -6.74 -8.15 -0.42
CA ALA A 566 -7.74 -7.73 -1.43
C ALA A 566 -8.85 -6.82 -0.86
N LEU A 567 -9.17 -5.77 -1.62
CA LEU A 567 -10.28 -4.84 -1.36
C LEU A 567 -10.94 -4.51 -2.70
N PHE A 568 -12.24 -4.71 -2.86
CA PHE A 568 -12.98 -4.37 -4.07
C PHE A 568 -14.48 -4.30 -3.84
#